data_AF-A0A970FTS9-F1
#
_entry.id   AF-A0A970FTS9-F1
#
_cell.length_a   1.000
_cell.length_b   1.000
_cell.length_c   1.000
_cell.angle_alpha   90.00
_cell.angle_beta   90.00
_cell.angle_gamma   90.00
#
_symmetry.space_group_name_H-M   'P 1'
#
loop_
_entity.id
_entity.type
_entity.pdbx_description
1 polymer ?
#
loop_
_entity_poly.entity_id
_entity_poly.type
_entity_poly.pdbx_seq_one_letter_code
_entity_poly.pdbx_strand_id
1 'polypeptide(L)'
;LEDKHYKRTTDDDTIDLLTGIGEPQSDWAYGIPAWVLGTCEHIFNTPAGSVKLYKQYKANEADAYAAPLLAFAFDNNDVSVEQAQIKTVVDEYHIVLMQGLKGTAGWEAYYNDFLQKLEQAGMEKYIAEIQEQVDAFVEEHEAKW
;
A
#
# COMPACT_ATOMS: atom_id res chain seq x y z
N LEU A 1 28.33 7.43 4.03
CA LEU A 1 29.73 7.81 4.30
C LEU A 1 29.70 9.12 5.05
N GLU A 2 30.28 9.13 6.25
CA GLU A 2 30.46 10.35 7.03
C GLU A 2 31.31 11.36 6.24
N ASP A 3 31.04 12.65 6.43
CA ASP A 3 31.60 13.81 5.71
C ASP A 3 31.30 13.91 4.21
N LYS A 4 30.74 12.87 3.59
CA LYS A 4 30.32 12.87 2.19
C LYS A 4 28.80 12.87 2.00
N HIS A 5 28.08 12.08 2.80
CA HIS A 5 26.62 11.92 2.70
C HIS A 5 25.88 12.43 3.93
N TYR A 6 26.54 12.37 5.08
CA TYR A 6 26.01 12.90 6.32
C TYR A 6 27.13 13.41 7.21
N LYS A 7 26.78 14.25 8.19
CA LYS A 7 27.65 14.61 9.31
C LYS A 7 26.92 14.38 10.62
N ARG A 8 27.62 13.82 11.61
CA ARG A 8 27.12 13.78 12.98
C ARG A 8 27.04 15.19 13.55
N THR A 9 26.04 15.44 14.39
CA THR A 9 25.76 16.78 14.92
C THR A 9 25.96 16.84 16.43
N THR A 10 24.88 16.75 17.19
CA THR A 10 24.83 16.95 18.64
C THR A 10 25.30 15.73 19.42
N ASP A 11 25.20 14.54 18.83
CA ASP A 11 25.55 13.25 19.41
C ASP A 11 25.92 12.25 18.30
N ASP A 12 26.33 11.04 18.68
CA ASP A 12 26.75 9.99 17.75
C ASP A 12 25.59 9.41 16.92
N ASP A 13 24.34 9.62 17.36
CA ASP A 13 23.14 9.02 16.78
C ASP A 13 22.35 10.01 15.90
N THR A 14 22.71 11.30 15.89
CA THR A 14 22.01 12.36 15.16
C THR A 14 22.86 12.88 14.02
N ILE A 15 22.29 12.89 12.82
CA ILE A 15 23.01 13.29 11.61
C ILE A 15 22.26 14.38 10.83
N ASP A 16 23.03 15.28 10.23
CA ASP A 16 22.60 16.12 9.13
C ASP A 16 22.92 15.42 7.81
N LEU A 17 21.92 15.30 6.94
CA LEU A 17 22.12 14.81 5.58
C LEU A 17 22.75 15.92 4.74
N LEU A 18 23.86 15.61 4.08
CA LEU A 18 24.54 16.55 3.17
C LEU A 18 23.90 16.59 1.77
N THR A 19 22.92 15.72 1.52
CA THR A 19 22.21 15.59 0.24
C THR A 19 20.94 16.43 0.16
N GLY A 20 20.44 16.96 1.28
CA GLY A 20 19.21 17.75 1.34
C GLY A 20 18.52 17.65 2.70
N ILE A 21 17.34 18.28 2.82
CA ILE A 21 16.53 18.31 4.05
C ILE A 21 15.19 17.64 3.77
N GLY A 22 14.73 16.77 4.68
CA GLY A 22 13.43 16.09 4.60
C GLY A 22 13.55 14.64 4.14
N GLU A 23 12.45 14.12 3.58
CA GLU A 23 12.38 12.73 3.10
C GLU A 23 13.34 12.47 1.94
N PRO A 24 14.05 11.32 1.91
CA PRO A 24 14.98 10.98 0.84
C PRO A 24 14.32 11.03 -0.55
N GLN A 25 15.00 11.67 -1.50
CA GLN A 25 14.54 11.80 -2.90
C GLN A 25 15.38 10.97 -3.85
N SER A 26 14.81 10.53 -4.97
CA SER A 26 15.47 9.61 -5.92
C SER A 26 16.73 10.18 -6.58
N ASP A 27 16.91 11.50 -6.60
CA ASP A 27 18.09 12.19 -7.13
C ASP A 27 19.23 12.34 -6.11
N TRP A 28 19.02 11.95 -4.84
CA TRP A 28 20.05 12.01 -3.81
C TRP A 28 20.97 10.78 -3.87
N ALA A 29 22.27 10.99 -3.70
CA ALA A 29 23.18 9.88 -3.43
C ALA A 29 22.77 9.25 -2.08
N TYR A 30 22.14 8.07 -2.12
CA TYR A 30 21.49 7.38 -0.98
C TYR A 30 20.09 7.89 -0.60
N GLY A 31 19.34 8.36 -1.60
CA GLY A 31 17.93 8.75 -1.52
C GLY A 31 16.92 7.62 -1.31
N ILE A 32 17.22 6.64 -0.45
CA ILE A 32 16.34 5.50 -0.19
C ILE A 32 15.75 5.66 1.22
N PRO A 33 14.42 5.67 1.37
CA PRO A 33 13.81 5.72 2.69
C PRO A 33 14.18 4.51 3.56
N ALA A 34 14.46 4.76 4.84
CA ALA A 34 15.01 3.73 5.73
C ALA A 34 14.08 2.51 5.89
N TRP A 35 12.76 2.71 5.88
CA TRP A 35 11.77 1.65 6.01
C TRP A 35 11.76 0.65 4.84
N VAL A 36 12.38 1.00 3.71
CA VAL A 36 12.58 0.09 2.57
C VAL A 36 13.81 -0.81 2.79
N LEU A 37 14.80 -0.33 3.55
CA LEU A 37 16.06 -1.04 3.77
C LEU A 37 15.99 -2.03 4.94
N GLY A 38 15.14 -1.79 5.94
CA GLY A 38 14.99 -2.67 7.08
C GLY A 38 14.29 -2.01 8.26
N THR A 39 14.53 -2.54 9.47
CA THR A 39 13.97 -1.95 10.69
C THR A 39 14.45 -0.53 10.89
N CYS A 40 13.51 0.35 11.23
CA CYS A 40 13.81 1.74 11.57
C CYS A 40 14.18 1.93 13.06
N GLU A 41 14.30 0.85 13.84
CA GLU A 41 14.69 0.92 15.26
C GLU A 41 16.17 1.23 15.49
N HIS A 42 16.98 1.23 14.42
CA HIS A 42 18.43 1.43 14.45
C HIS A 42 18.92 2.49 13.45
N ILE A 43 18.04 3.39 13.03
CA ILE A 43 18.43 4.49 12.13
C ILE A 43 19.11 5.62 12.90
N PHE A 44 19.92 6.42 12.21
CA PHE A 44 20.30 7.72 12.74
C PHE A 44 19.09 8.64 12.82
N ASN A 45 19.06 9.51 13.82
CA ASN A 45 18.06 10.55 13.96
C ASN A 45 18.30 11.63 12.90
N THR A 46 17.24 11.93 12.15
CA THR A 46 17.19 12.97 11.13
C THR A 46 15.89 13.76 11.31
N PRO A 47 15.72 14.92 10.64
CA PRO A 47 14.45 15.63 10.64
C PRO A 47 13.27 14.81 10.08
N ALA A 48 13.54 13.80 9.25
CA ALA A 48 12.53 12.93 8.64
C ALA A 48 12.15 11.72 9.52
N GLY A 49 13.01 11.30 10.44
CA GLY A 49 12.75 10.12 11.26
C GLY A 49 13.77 9.92 12.38
N SER A 50 13.33 9.32 13.48
CA SER A 50 14.17 9.04 14.66
C SER A 50 13.80 7.70 15.29
N VAL A 51 14.75 7.07 15.98
CA VAL A 51 14.49 5.82 16.73
C VAL A 51 13.35 6.00 17.74
N LYS A 52 13.24 7.19 18.36
CA LYS A 52 12.16 7.52 19.29
C LYS A 52 10.78 7.44 18.61
N LEU A 53 10.65 7.99 17.40
CA LEU A 53 9.42 7.96 16.64
C LEU A 53 9.02 6.51 16.29
N TYR A 54 9.96 5.70 15.83
CA TYR A 54 9.68 4.31 15.47
C TYR A 54 9.37 3.42 16.68
N LYS A 55 9.99 3.67 17.84
CA LYS A 55 9.59 3.03 19.10
C LYS A 55 8.17 3.41 19.52
N GLN A 56 7.74 4.65 19.26
CA GLN A 56 6.36 5.06 19.48
C GLN A 56 5.40 4.34 18.53
N TYR A 57 5.73 4.22 17.24
CA TYR A 57 4.94 3.41 16.30
C TYR A 57 4.84 1.96 16.75
N LYS A 58 5.95 1.36 17.19
CA LYS A 58 5.97 0.00 17.73
C LYS A 58 5.10 -0.17 18.98
N ALA A 59 5.05 0.84 19.84
CA ALA A 59 4.15 0.84 20.99
C ALA A 59 2.68 0.94 20.55
N ASN A 60 2.38 1.77 19.54
CA ASN A 60 1.02 1.91 19.01
C ASN A 60 0.53 0.63 18.31
N GLU A 61 1.43 -0.16 17.71
CA GLU A 61 1.08 -1.46 17.10
C GLU A 61 0.48 -2.45 18.11
N ALA A 62 0.82 -2.34 19.40
CA ALA A 62 0.35 -3.29 20.41
C ALA A 62 -1.18 -3.31 20.56
N ASP A 63 -1.82 -2.15 20.33
CA ASP A 63 -3.27 -1.97 20.43
C ASP A 63 -3.90 -1.59 19.08
N ALA A 64 -3.14 -1.68 17.98
CA ALA A 64 -3.64 -1.36 16.65
C ALA A 64 -4.69 -2.39 16.20
N TYR A 65 -5.75 -1.90 15.55
CA TYR A 65 -6.73 -2.79 14.93
C TYR A 65 -6.06 -3.60 13.82
N ALA A 66 -5.98 -4.92 14.01
CA ALA A 66 -5.60 -5.86 12.96
C ALA A 66 -6.85 -6.22 12.15
N ALA A 67 -6.83 -5.92 10.85
CA ALA A 67 -7.92 -6.31 9.97
C ALA A 67 -8.09 -7.85 9.99
N PRO A 68 -9.33 -8.39 10.03
CA PRO A 68 -9.55 -9.83 10.14
C PRO A 68 -8.99 -10.62 8.96
N LEU A 69 -8.81 -9.97 7.81
CA LEU A 69 -8.24 -10.54 6.59
C LEU A 69 -6.79 -10.09 6.32
N LEU A 70 -6.06 -9.57 7.32
CA LEU A 70 -4.71 -8.99 7.12
C LEU A 70 -3.71 -9.97 6.45
N ALA A 71 -3.87 -11.27 6.69
CA ALA A 71 -3.02 -12.32 6.13
C ALA A 71 -3.69 -13.12 4.99
N PHE A 72 -4.89 -12.72 4.55
CA PHE A 72 -5.57 -13.40 3.46
C PHE A 72 -4.84 -13.13 2.13
N ALA A 73 -4.53 -14.20 1.41
CA ALA A 73 -3.96 -14.14 0.07
C ALA A 73 -4.86 -14.92 -0.89
N PHE A 74 -5.44 -14.20 -1.85
CA PHE A 74 -6.34 -14.78 -2.84
C PHE A 74 -5.58 -15.67 -3.84
N ASP A 75 -6.02 -16.90 -4.02
CA ASP A 75 -5.60 -17.77 -5.12
C ASP A 75 -6.53 -17.56 -6.31
N ASN A 76 -6.01 -17.02 -7.40
CA ASN A 76 -6.78 -16.71 -8.60
C ASN A 76 -6.70 -17.81 -9.67
N ASN A 77 -6.10 -18.97 -9.41
CA ASN A 77 -5.84 -19.99 -10.43
C ASN A 77 -7.12 -20.38 -11.20
N ASP A 78 -8.24 -20.58 -10.50
CA ASP A 78 -9.54 -21.00 -11.06
C ASP A 78 -10.33 -19.88 -11.76
N VAL A 79 -9.90 -18.64 -11.59
CA VAL A 79 -10.52 -17.43 -12.18
C VAL A 79 -9.52 -16.52 -12.89
N SER A 80 -8.39 -17.08 -13.35
CA SER A 80 -7.31 -16.32 -13.97
C SER A 80 -7.73 -15.64 -15.28
N VAL A 81 -8.66 -16.23 -16.03
CA VAL A 81 -9.23 -15.66 -17.26
C VAL A 81 -10.11 -14.46 -16.94
N GLU A 82 -11.02 -14.60 -15.98
CA GLU A 82 -11.89 -13.53 -15.50
C GLU A 82 -11.04 -12.38 -14.95
N GLN A 83 -10.00 -12.67 -14.16
CA GLN A 83 -9.08 -11.65 -13.66
C GLN A 83 -8.45 -10.84 -14.79
N ALA A 84 -7.98 -11.48 -15.86
CA ALA A 84 -7.37 -10.78 -16.99
C ALA A 84 -8.38 -9.89 -17.73
N GLN A 85 -9.62 -10.35 -17.89
CA GLN A 85 -10.70 -9.57 -18.51
C GLN A 85 -11.12 -8.39 -17.63
N ILE A 86 -11.32 -8.62 -16.33
CA ILE A 86 -11.61 -7.59 -15.33
C ILE A 86 -10.51 -6.54 -15.32
N LYS A 87 -9.23 -6.95 -15.31
CA LYS A 87 -8.10 -6.02 -15.36
C LYS A 87 -8.17 -5.11 -16.60
N THR A 88 -8.49 -5.67 -17.76
CA THR A 88 -8.64 -4.89 -19.00
C THR A 88 -9.72 -3.81 -18.86
N VAL A 89 -10.87 -4.16 -18.26
CA VAL A 89 -11.95 -3.20 -17.99
C VAL A 89 -11.51 -2.17 -16.94
N VAL A 90 -10.87 -2.58 -15.85
CA VAL A 90 -10.37 -1.66 -14.81
C VAL A 90 -9.37 -0.66 -15.38
N ASP A 91 -8.40 -1.12 -16.18
CA ASP A 91 -7.40 -0.24 -16.80
C ASP A 91 -8.04 0.83 -17.71
N GLU A 92 -9.16 0.52 -18.38
CA GLU A 92 -9.89 1.46 -19.22
C GLU A 92 -10.63 2.55 -18.41
N TYR A 93 -11.23 2.21 -17.27
CA TYR A 93 -12.17 3.09 -16.55
C TYR A 93 -11.61 3.72 -15.27
N HIS A 94 -10.73 3.02 -14.56
CA HIS A 94 -10.37 3.34 -13.17
C HIS A 94 -9.81 4.76 -13.03
N ILE A 95 -8.82 5.14 -13.84
CA ILE A 95 -8.17 6.46 -13.72
C ILE A 95 -9.18 7.59 -13.96
N VAL A 96 -10.07 7.42 -14.93
CA VAL A 96 -11.06 8.43 -15.31
C VAL A 96 -12.11 8.62 -14.20
N LEU A 97 -12.56 7.53 -13.58
CA LEU A 97 -13.47 7.55 -12.43
C LEU A 97 -12.80 8.11 -11.17
N MET A 98 -11.62 7.58 -10.82
CA MET A 98 -10.86 7.95 -9.62
C MET A 98 -10.51 9.44 -9.60
N GLN A 99 -10.13 10.01 -10.75
CA GLN A 99 -9.78 11.43 -10.86
C GLN A 99 -11.00 12.34 -11.11
N GLY A 100 -12.20 11.78 -11.21
CA GLY A 100 -13.43 12.55 -11.42
C GLY A 100 -13.51 13.26 -12.79
N LEU A 101 -12.81 12.76 -13.81
CA LEU A 101 -12.66 13.45 -15.11
C LEU A 101 -13.96 13.59 -15.90
N LYS A 102 -15.00 12.83 -15.54
CA LYS A 102 -16.34 12.93 -16.16
C LYS A 102 -17.21 14.04 -15.56
N GLY A 103 -16.82 14.62 -14.42
CA GLY A 103 -17.60 15.63 -13.71
C GLY A 103 -18.95 15.11 -13.22
N THR A 104 -19.71 15.99 -12.56
CA THR A 104 -20.98 15.63 -11.89
C THR A 104 -22.07 15.13 -12.85
N ALA A 105 -22.08 15.59 -14.10
CA ALA A 105 -23.11 15.22 -15.08
C ALA A 105 -22.78 13.92 -15.86
N GLY A 106 -21.52 13.48 -15.87
CA GLY A 106 -21.07 12.38 -16.73
C GLY A 106 -20.60 11.13 -15.99
N TRP A 107 -20.34 11.22 -14.68
CA TRP A 107 -19.74 10.11 -13.94
C TRP A 107 -20.68 8.91 -13.82
N GLU A 108 -21.98 9.11 -13.59
CA GLU A 108 -22.94 8.01 -13.41
C GLU A 108 -23.05 7.13 -14.65
N ALA A 109 -23.22 7.74 -15.83
CA ALA A 109 -23.32 6.99 -17.08
C ALA A 109 -22.03 6.19 -17.36
N TYR A 110 -20.87 6.79 -17.09
CA TYR A 110 -19.58 6.13 -17.27
C TYR A 110 -19.34 5.02 -16.24
N TYR A 111 -19.81 5.20 -15.00
CA TYR A 111 -19.75 4.18 -13.96
C TYR A 111 -20.69 3.00 -14.24
N ASN A 112 -21.89 3.25 -14.77
CA ASN A 112 -22.81 2.18 -15.14
C ASN A 112 -22.27 1.33 -16.30
N ASP A 113 -21.65 1.97 -17.29
CA ASP A 113 -20.95 1.26 -18.39
C ASP A 113 -19.76 0.44 -17.87
N PHE A 114 -19.00 0.97 -16.90
CA PHE A 114 -17.96 0.21 -16.20
C PHE A 114 -18.51 -1.04 -15.53
N LEU A 115 -19.59 -0.92 -14.74
CA LEU A 115 -20.22 -2.06 -14.07
C LEU A 115 -20.71 -3.13 -15.06
N GLN A 116 -21.36 -2.70 -16.16
CA GLN A 116 -21.82 -3.62 -17.19
C GLN A 116 -20.66 -4.39 -17.84
N LYS A 117 -19.55 -3.72 -18.13
CA LYS A 117 -18.36 -4.38 -18.68
C LYS A 117 -17.69 -5.32 -17.67
N LEU A 118 -17.68 -4.98 -16.38
CA LEU A 118 -17.18 -5.88 -15.33
C LEU A 118 -18.04 -7.15 -15.22
N GLU A 119 -19.36 -7.02 -15.27
CA GLU A 119 -20.29 -8.16 -15.28
C GLU A 119 -20.00 -9.08 -16.48
N GLN A 120 -19.89 -8.51 -17.68
CA GLN A 120 -19.52 -9.25 -18.90
C GLN A 120 -18.14 -9.92 -18.83
N ALA A 121 -17.21 -9.33 -18.08
CA ALA A 121 -15.87 -9.87 -17.83
C ALA A 121 -15.83 -10.98 -16.77
N GLY A 122 -16.99 -11.38 -16.22
CA GLY A 122 -17.08 -12.46 -15.23
C GLY A 122 -16.88 -12.03 -13.79
N MET A 123 -17.14 -10.75 -13.45
CA MET A 123 -17.00 -10.23 -12.09
C MET A 123 -17.79 -11.04 -11.05
N GLU A 124 -18.98 -11.53 -11.37
CA GLU A 124 -19.77 -12.34 -10.43
C GLU A 124 -19.06 -13.64 -10.05
N LYS A 125 -18.47 -14.34 -11.03
CA LYS A 125 -17.69 -15.56 -10.78
C LYS A 125 -16.44 -15.25 -9.97
N TYR A 126 -15.75 -14.16 -10.29
CA TYR A 126 -14.55 -13.72 -9.58
C TYR A 126 -14.84 -13.37 -8.11
N ILE A 127 -15.97 -12.70 -7.83
CA ILE A 127 -16.43 -12.40 -6.46
C ILE A 127 -16.81 -13.67 -5.71
N ALA A 128 -17.51 -14.60 -6.36
CA ALA A 128 -17.90 -15.87 -5.74
C ALA A 128 -16.67 -16.68 -5.29
N GLU A 129 -15.64 -16.73 -6.13
CA GLU A 129 -14.36 -17.40 -5.81
C GLU A 129 -13.64 -16.72 -4.63
N ILE A 130 -13.56 -15.38 -4.62
CA ILE A 130 -13.01 -14.64 -3.47
C ILE A 130 -13.79 -14.95 -2.20
N GLN A 131 -15.13 -14.95 -2.27
CA GLN A 131 -15.97 -15.17 -1.11
C GLN A 131 -15.78 -16.58 -0.55
N GLU A 132 -15.72 -17.61 -1.39
CA GLU A 132 -15.43 -18.99 -0.96
C GLU A 132 -14.11 -19.08 -0.21
N GLN A 133 -13.05 -18.46 -0.75
CA GLN A 133 -11.73 -18.47 -0.08
C GLN A 133 -11.70 -17.62 1.19
N VAL A 134 -12.42 -16.50 1.23
CA VAL A 134 -12.56 -15.68 2.44
C VAL A 134 -13.31 -16.46 3.52
N ASP A 135 -14.39 -17.16 3.17
CA ASP A 135 -15.16 -17.96 4.12
C ASP A 135 -14.30 -19.08 4.70
N ALA A 136 -13.56 -19.81 3.86
CA ALA A 136 -12.61 -20.83 4.29
C ALA A 136 -11.50 -20.25 5.19
N PHE A 137 -10.93 -19.09 4.83
CA PHE A 137 -9.91 -18.42 5.63
C PHE A 137 -10.44 -18.00 7.01
N VAL A 138 -11.65 -17.42 7.06
CA VAL A 138 -12.30 -16.97 8.30
C VAL A 138 -12.60 -18.16 9.21
N GLU A 139 -13.07 -19.28 8.66
CA GLU A 139 -13.32 -20.51 9.40
C GLU A 139 -12.02 -21.10 9.96
N GLU A 140 -10.97 -21.22 9.14
CA GLU A 140 -9.68 -21.80 9.55
C GLU A 140 -8.97 -20.95 10.63
N HIS A 141 -9.07 -19.63 10.53
CA HIS A 141 -8.33 -18.69 11.41
C HIS A 141 -9.19 -18.14 12.56
N GLU A 142 -10.44 -18.59 12.70
CA GLU A 142 -11.42 -18.07 13.66
C GLU A 142 -11.51 -16.53 13.65
N ALA A 143 -11.41 -15.92 12.46
CA ALA A 143 -11.32 -14.47 12.30
C ALA A 143 -12.62 -13.79 12.76
N LYS A 144 -12.51 -12.64 13.45
CA LYS A 144 -13.63 -11.89 14.05
C LYS A 144 -13.56 -10.42 13.68
N TRP A 145 -14.73 -9.81 13.46
CA TRP A 145 -14.89 -8.41 13.00
C TRP A 145 -15.03 -7.41 14.14
#